data_AF-A0A1I7UGC8-F1
#
_entry.id   AF-A0A1I7UGC8-F1
#
_cell.length_a   1.000
_cell.length_b   1.000
_cell.length_c   1.000
_cell.angle_alpha   90.00
_cell.angle_beta   90.00
_cell.angle_gamma   90.00
#
_symmetry.space_group_name_H-M   'P 1'
#
loop_
_entity.id
_entity.type
_entity.pdbx_description
1 polymer ?
#
loop_
_entity_poly.entity_id
_entity_poly.type
_entity_poly.pdbx_seq_one_letter_code
_entity_poly.pdbx_strand_id
1 'polypeptide(L)' 'MILKSPKTSAECFRTLSEVFDDEELTQTQVYEWFEPFKNGDDSLEDHERQNPPQTIDNDILKRAIESDPSQTTRELAQ' A
#
# COMPACT_ATOMS: atom_id res chain seq x y z
N MET A 1 -8.98 -18.27 -7.23
CA MET A 1 -8.87 -19.75 -7.22
C MET A 1 -7.61 -20.29 -7.95
N ILE A 2 -6.98 -19.54 -8.85
CA ILE A 2 -5.73 -19.97 -9.54
C ILE A 2 -4.49 -19.91 -8.62
N LEU A 3 -4.40 -18.89 -7.76
CA LEU A 3 -3.26 -18.64 -6.86
C LEU A 3 -3.12 -19.63 -5.68
N LYS A 4 -4.18 -20.39 -5.36
CA LYS A 4 -4.19 -21.39 -4.26
C LYS A 4 -3.77 -22.81 -4.70
N SER A 5 -3.49 -23.02 -6.00
CA SER A 5 -2.99 -24.30 -6.51
C SER A 5 -1.46 -24.39 -6.32
N PRO A 6 -0.83 -25.58 -6.35
CA PRO A 6 0.63 -25.76 -6.19
C PRO A 6 1.47 -25.21 -7.36
N LYS A 7 0.94 -24.25 -8.11
CA LYS A 7 1.58 -23.60 -9.26
C LYS A 7 2.62 -22.61 -8.79
N THR A 8 3.65 -22.41 -9.60
CA THR A 8 4.66 -21.37 -9.38
C THR A 8 4.10 -19.98 -9.73
N SER A 9 4.71 -18.91 -9.20
CA SER A 9 4.33 -17.53 -9.55
C SER A 9 4.42 -17.25 -11.05
N ALA A 10 5.42 -17.84 -11.73
CA ALA A 10 5.60 -17.73 -13.18
C ALA A 10 4.49 -18.43 -13.98
N GLU A 11 3.99 -19.57 -13.50
CA GLU A 11 2.82 -20.25 -14.11
C GLU A 11 1.54 -19.45 -13.89
N CYS A 12 1.38 -18.86 -12.70
CA CYS A 12 0.26 -17.99 -12.42
C CYS A 12 0.26 -16.75 -13.31
N PHE A 13 1.43 -16.12 -13.51
CA PHE A 13 1.58 -15.00 -14.45
C PHE A 13 1.15 -15.40 -15.86
N ARG A 14 1.65 -16.52 -16.40
CA ARG A 14 1.24 -16.98 -17.74
C ARG A 14 -0.26 -17.21 -17.86
N THR A 15 -0.88 -17.89 -16.87
CA THR A 15 -2.33 -18.11 -16.88
C THR A 15 -3.12 -16.81 -16.75
N LEU A 16 -2.61 -15.82 -15.99
CA LEU A 16 -3.26 -14.52 -15.88
C LEU A 16 -3.09 -13.69 -17.16
N SER A 17 -1.90 -13.64 -17.75
CA SER A 17 -1.65 -12.98 -19.05
C SER A 17 -2.39 -13.63 -20.23
N GLU A 18 -2.82 -14.90 -20.11
CA GLU A 18 -3.69 -15.54 -21.10
C GLU A 18 -5.16 -15.08 -20.97
N VAL A 19 -5.59 -14.64 -19.78
CA VAL A 19 -6.97 -14.25 -19.47
C VAL A 19 -7.15 -12.73 -19.52
N PHE A 20 -6.14 -11.99 -19.08
CA PHE A 20 -6.05 -10.54 -19.09
C PHE A 20 -5.05 -10.16 -20.17
N ASP A 21 -5.40 -9.19 -21.02
CA ASP A 21 -4.46 -8.68 -22.03
C ASP A 21 -3.19 -8.15 -21.33
N ASP A 22 -2.03 -8.34 -21.98
CA ASP A 22 -0.68 -8.09 -21.41
C ASP A 22 -0.45 -6.65 -20.89
N GLU A 23 -1.36 -5.71 -21.21
CA GLU A 23 -1.32 -4.31 -20.72
C GLU A 23 -1.91 -4.14 -19.30
N GLU A 24 -2.71 -5.08 -18.80
CA GLU A 24 -3.42 -4.92 -17.52
C GLU A 24 -2.67 -5.46 -16.30
N LEU A 25 -1.78 -6.43 -16.49
CA LEU A 25 -1.07 -7.11 -15.40
C LEU A 25 0.42 -7.22 -15.67
N THR A 26 1.22 -6.59 -14.81
CA THR A 26 2.67 -6.74 -14.82
C THR A 26 3.10 -7.98 -14.05
N GLN A 27 4.25 -8.55 -14.43
CA GLN A 27 4.86 -9.68 -13.71
C GLN A 27 5.09 -9.35 -12.23
N THR A 28 5.50 -8.11 -11.94
CA THR A 28 5.73 -7.63 -10.57
C THR A 28 4.46 -7.71 -9.72
N GLN A 29 3.32 -7.23 -10.22
CA GLN A 29 2.04 -7.28 -9.51
C GLN A 29 1.61 -8.71 -9.18
N VAL A 30 1.74 -9.63 -10.14
CA VAL A 30 1.39 -11.04 -9.91
C VAL A 30 2.28 -11.68 -8.86
N TYR A 31 3.56 -11.31 -8.80
CA TYR A 31 4.50 -11.86 -7.83
C TYR A 31 4.24 -11.32 -6.42
N GLU A 32 3.96 -10.02 -6.31
CA GLU A 32 3.57 -9.37 -5.05
C GLU A 32 2.29 -9.97 -4.48
N TRP A 33 1.30 -10.29 -5.33
CA TRP A 33 0.09 -11.00 -4.87
C TRP A 33 0.34 -12.48 -4.59
N PHE A 34 1.22 -13.16 -5.32
CA PHE A 34 1.43 -14.59 -5.14
C PHE A 34 1.97 -14.96 -3.75
N GLU A 35 2.79 -14.11 -3.15
CA GLU A 35 3.43 -14.39 -1.85
C GLU A 35 2.44 -14.43 -0.67
N PRO A 36 1.58 -13.42 -0.42
CA PRO A 36 0.51 -13.49 0.58
C PRO A 36 -0.43 -14.67 0.36
N PHE A 37 -0.88 -14.88 -0.88
CA PHE A 37 -1.79 -15.98 -1.24
C PHE A 37 -1.22 -17.36 -0.95
N LYS A 38 0.09 -17.55 -1.18
CA LYS A 38 0.80 -18.78 -0.82
C LYS A 38 0.92 -18.96 0.70
N ASN A 39 1.07 -17.86 1.44
CA ASN A 39 1.14 -17.86 2.90
C ASN A 39 -0.24 -18.00 3.57
N GLY A 40 -1.31 -18.11 2.78
CA GLY A 40 -2.67 -18.33 3.26
C GLY A 40 -3.45 -17.04 3.54
N ASP A 41 -2.87 -15.88 3.23
CA ASP A 41 -3.58 -14.61 3.21
C ASP A 41 -4.35 -14.49 1.90
N ASP A 42 -5.67 -14.65 1.98
CA ASP A 42 -6.58 -14.50 0.84
C ASP A 42 -7.35 -13.19 0.84
N SER A 43 -6.88 -12.22 1.64
CA SER A 43 -7.40 -10.87 1.61
C SER A 43 -7.16 -10.25 0.23
N LEU A 44 -8.22 -9.65 -0.31
CA LEU A 44 -8.17 -8.79 -1.50
C LEU A 44 -8.13 -7.31 -1.12
N GLU A 45 -8.15 -7.00 0.17
CA GLU A 45 -8.06 -5.64 0.66
C GLU A 45 -6.62 -5.12 0.52
N ASP A 46 -6.47 -3.87 0.10
CA ASP A 46 -5.18 -3.18 0.18
C ASP A 46 -4.71 -3.22 1.64
N HIS A 47 -3.50 -3.72 1.88
CA HIS A 47 -2.87 -3.60 3.18
C HIS A 47 -2.80 -2.12 3.57
N GLU A 48 -2.94 -1.83 4.87
CA GLU A 48 -2.81 -0.47 5.38
C GLU A 48 -1.51 0.15 4.83
N ARG A 49 -1.68 1.18 4.00
CA ARG A 49 -0.54 1.91 3.45
C ARG A 49 0.16 2.55 4.63
N GLN A 50 1.42 2.22 4.83
CA GLN A 50 2.21 2.92 5.84
C GLN A 50 2.28 4.39 5.42
N ASN A 51 1.67 5.24 6.24
CA ASN A 51 1.83 6.67 6.08
C ASN A 51 3.32 7.00 6.28
N PRO A 52 3.86 7.96 5.51
CA PRO A 52 5.18 8.50 5.81
C PRO A 52 5.26 8.88 7.30
N PRO A 53 6.41 8.62 7.95
CA PRO A 53 6.57 8.99 9.34
C PRO A 53 6.28 10.48 9.51
N GLN A 54 5.46 10.82 10.51
CA GLN A 54 5.14 12.21 10.81
C GLN A 54 6.41 12.92 11.28
N THR A 55 6.80 13.98 10.58
CA THR A 55 7.98 14.79 10.92
C THR A 55 7.75 15.66 12.16
N ILE A 56 6.49 16.00 12.46
CA ILE A 56 6.11 16.89 13.55
C ILE A 56 5.04 16.21 14.40
N ASP A 57 5.22 16.27 15.72
CA ASP A 57 4.24 15.79 16.69
C ASP A 57 3.01 16.71 16.72
N ASN A 58 1.83 16.10 16.58
CA ASN A 58 0.55 16.82 16.60
C ASN A 58 0.30 17.52 17.94
N ASP A 59 0.81 17.00 19.07
CA ASP A 59 0.65 17.65 20.37
C ASP A 59 1.45 18.95 20.45
N ILE A 60 2.60 19.02 19.77
CA ILE A 60 3.41 20.24 19.67
C ILE A 60 2.66 21.27 18.82
N LEU A 61 2.16 20.88 17.66
CA LEU A 61 1.37 21.76 16.77
C LEU A 61 0.13 22.28 17.49
N LYS A 62 -0.56 21.41 18.23
CA LYS A 62 -1.76 21.79 18.98
C LYS A 62 -1.46 22.82 20.07
N ARG A 63 -0.39 22.65 20.84
CA ARG A 63 0.03 23.64 21.85
C ARG A 63 0.40 24.98 21.25
N ALA A 64 1.05 24.99 20.08
CA ALA A 64 1.39 26.24 19.40
C ALA A 64 0.12 27.03 19.04
N ILE A 65 -0.87 26.36 18.44
CA ILE A 65 -2.17 26.95 18.09
C ILE A 65 -2.95 27.40 19.34
N GLU A 66 -2.94 26.61 20.41
CA GLU A 66 -3.62 26.98 21.66
C GLU A 66 -2.96 28.17 22.37
N SER A 67 -1.63 28.31 22.26
CA SER A 67 -0.87 29.42 22.83
C SER A 67 -1.09 30.72 22.06
N ASP A 68 -1.17 30.65 20.73
CA ASP A 68 -1.46 31.79 19.87
C ASP A 68 -2.40 31.37 18.72
N PRO A 69 -3.71 31.55 18.89
CA PRO A 69 -4.69 31.22 17.85
C PRO A 69 -4.57 32.09 16.59
N SER A 70 -3.79 33.17 16.62
CA SER A 70 -3.60 34.05 15.46
C SER A 70 -2.42 33.64 14.57
N GLN A 71 -1.64 32.63 14.98
CA GLN A 71 -0.55 32.08 14.17
C GLN A 71 -1.04 31.58 12.81
N THR A 72 -0.26 31.91 11.79
CA THR A 72 -0.51 31.43 10.42
C THR A 72 0.13 30.07 10.19
N THR A 73 -0.42 29.28 9.27
CA THR A 73 0.17 28.01 8.84
C THR A 73 1.62 28.17 8.34
N ARG A 74 1.96 29.36 7.79
CA ARG A 74 3.31 29.66 7.32
C ARG A 74 4.31 29.79 8.46
N GLU A 75 3.92 30.40 9.57
CA GLU A 75 4.76 30.53 10.76
C GLU A 75 4.95 29.18 11.47
N LEU A 76 3.91 28.34 11.48
CA LEU A 76 3.99 26.98 12.04
C LEU A 76 4.87 26.01 11.22
N ALA A 77 5.10 26.33 9.95
CA ALA A 77 5.91 25.52 9.03
C ALA A 77 7.38 25.97 8.94
N GLN A 78 7.78 27.01 9.68
CA GLN A 78 9.13 27.56 9.73
C GLN A 78 10.02 26.81 10.72
#